data_AF-A0A964D9L1-F1
#
_entry.id   AF-A0A964D9L1-F1
#
_cell.length_a   1.000
_cell.length_b   1.000
_cell.length_c   1.000
_cell.angle_alpha   90.00
_cell.angle_beta   90.00
_cell.angle_gamma   90.00
#
_symmetry.space_group_name_H-M   'P 1'
#
loop_
_entity.id
_entity.type
_entity.pdbx_description
1 polymer ?
#
loop_
_entity_poly.entity_id
_entity_poly.type
_entity_poly.pdbx_seq_one_letter_code
_entity_poly.pdbx_strand_id
1 'polypeptide(L)'
;MKLISVCVGLPREVTWKRKQVTTGIFKQPVAGRVMMRSLNLDGDKQADLTVHGGAEKAVYAYPIEHYAYWKQKGSWLYGANCISIYKISPVQVLKLMPGVVRSHIGFTYRIPRRAV
;
A
#
# COMPACT_ATOMS: atom_id res chain seq x y z
N MET A 1 11.32 -10.11 -9.75
CA MET A 1 10.35 -9.48 -8.83
C MET A 1 9.18 -10.43 -8.61
N LYS A 2 8.81 -10.71 -7.36
CA LYS A 2 7.63 -11.53 -7.02
C LYS A 2 6.71 -10.72 -6.12
N LEU A 3 5.41 -10.80 -6.41
CA LEU A 3 4.35 -10.26 -5.57
C LEU A 3 4.08 -11.19 -4.39
N ILE A 4 4.03 -10.65 -3.17
CA ILE A 4 3.75 -11.39 -1.93
C ILE A 4 2.31 -11.20 -1.47
N SER A 5 1.83 -9.96 -1.49
CA SER A 5 0.51 -9.63 -0.99
C SER A 5 -0.02 -8.40 -1.69
N VAL A 6 -1.31 -8.43 -2.00
CA VAL A 6 -2.10 -7.26 -2.38
C VAL A 6 -2.90 -6.85 -1.16
N CYS A 7 -2.88 -5.58 -0.79
CA CYS A 7 -3.66 -5.07 0.32
C CYS A 7 -4.61 -3.98 -0.15
N VAL A 8 -5.88 -4.07 0.24
CA VAL A 8 -6.92 -3.09 -0.10
C VAL A 8 -7.65 -2.60 1.14
N GLY A 9 -8.37 -1.50 1.02
CA GLY A 9 -9.22 -0.95 2.06
C GLY A 9 -9.80 0.42 1.71
N LEU A 10 -10.93 0.74 2.33
CA LEU A 10 -11.62 2.01 2.14
C LEU A 10 -11.15 3.06 3.17
N PRO A 11 -11.14 4.35 2.81
CA PRO A 11 -10.92 5.42 3.77
C PRO A 11 -11.88 5.33 4.95
N ARG A 12 -11.36 5.59 6.14
CA ARG A 12 -12.14 5.66 7.37
C ARG A 12 -11.68 6.83 8.22
N GLU A 13 -12.58 7.34 9.05
CA GLU A 13 -12.24 8.34 10.05
C GLU A 13 -11.50 7.70 11.23
N VAL A 14 -10.47 8.38 11.70
CA VAL A 14 -9.75 8.02 12.92
C VAL A 14 -9.41 9.27 13.72
N THR A 15 -9.35 9.12 15.05
CA THR A 15 -8.85 10.17 15.92
C THR A 15 -7.32 10.16 15.92
N TRP A 16 -6.71 11.21 15.35
CA TRP A 16 -5.27 11.44 15.38
C TRP A 16 -4.94 12.76 16.04
N LYS A 17 -4.09 12.75 17.08
CA LYS A 17 -3.73 13.94 17.88
C LYS A 17 -4.96 14.78 18.30
N ARG A 18 -6.02 14.10 18.77
CA ARG A 18 -7.31 14.69 19.18
C ARG A 18 -8.10 15.36 18.05
N LYS A 19 -7.78 15.09 16.78
CA LYS A 19 -8.54 15.54 15.61
C LYS A 19 -9.09 14.35 14.85
N GLN A 20 -10.30 14.46 14.30
CA GLN A 20 -10.82 13.49 13.35
C GLN A 20 -10.13 13.70 12.00
N VAL A 21 -9.58 12.62 11.43
CA VAL A 21 -8.96 12.62 10.11
C VAL A 21 -9.45 11.43 9.31
N THR A 22 -9.81 11.67 8.05
CA THR A 22 -10.12 10.60 7.09
C THR A 22 -8.82 10.07 6.53
N THR A 23 -8.60 8.76 6.64
CA THR A 23 -7.37 8.13 6.17
C THR A 23 -7.63 6.81 5.48
N GLY A 24 -6.87 6.56 4.41
CA GLY A 24 -6.84 5.29 3.69
C GLY A 24 -5.64 4.44 4.09
N ILE A 25 -5.01 4.67 5.25
CA ILE A 25 -3.76 3.96 5.60
C ILE A 25 -3.99 2.53 6.13
N PHE A 26 -5.23 2.19 6.48
CA PHE A 26 -5.59 0.88 7.00
C PHE A 26 -6.03 -0.04 5.86
N LYS A 27 -5.15 -0.98 5.52
CA LYS A 27 -5.36 -1.95 4.44
C LYS A 27 -5.24 -3.36 4.98
N GLN A 28 -5.97 -4.28 4.38
CA GLN A 28 -5.93 -5.70 4.71
C GLN A 28 -5.52 -6.51 3.49
N PRO A 29 -4.75 -7.59 3.67
CA PRO A 29 -4.43 -8.50 2.58
C PRO A 29 -5.72 -9.11 2.03
N VAL A 30 -5.79 -9.24 0.72
CA VAL A 30 -6.90 -9.93 0.04
C VAL A 30 -6.40 -11.16 -0.65
N ALA A 31 -7.21 -12.22 -0.58
CA ALA A 31 -6.93 -13.48 -1.25
C ALA A 31 -7.33 -13.43 -2.72
N GLY A 32 -6.57 -14.12 -3.56
CA GLY A 32 -6.89 -14.27 -4.98
C GLY A 32 -6.62 -13.02 -5.81
N ARG A 33 -7.26 -12.97 -6.98
CA ARG A 33 -7.04 -11.93 -7.99
C ARG A 33 -7.85 -10.68 -7.66
N VAL A 34 -7.22 -9.52 -7.84
CA VAL A 34 -7.84 -8.21 -7.70
C VAL A 34 -7.69 -7.46 -9.01
N MET A 35 -8.78 -6.89 -9.52
CA MET A 35 -8.73 -6.10 -10.75
C MET A 35 -8.07 -4.75 -10.46
N MET A 36 -7.16 -4.34 -11.34
CA MET A 36 -6.58 -3.01 -11.34
C MET A 36 -7.41 -2.09 -12.26
N ARG A 37 -7.92 -1.00 -11.70
CA ARG A 37 -8.61 0.07 -12.43
C ARG A 37 -7.67 1.25 -12.62
N SER A 38 -8.10 2.27 -13.36
CA SER A 38 -7.30 3.46 -13.61
C SER A 38 -6.89 4.22 -12.35
N LEU A 39 -7.67 4.11 -11.26
CA LEU A 39 -7.46 4.86 -10.02
C LEU A 39 -7.14 3.99 -8.81
N ASN A 40 -7.65 2.76 -8.75
CA ASN A 40 -7.54 1.90 -7.57
C ASN A 40 -7.61 0.41 -7.98
N LEU A 41 -7.28 -0.45 -7.03
CA LEU A 41 -7.67 -1.86 -7.04
C LEU A 41 -9.13 -2.02 -6.61
N ASP A 42 -9.82 -3.06 -7.09
CA ASP A 42 -11.16 -3.41 -6.57
C ASP A 42 -11.10 -3.66 -5.05
N GLY A 43 -12.02 -3.06 -4.29
CA GLY A 43 -12.02 -3.08 -2.82
C GLY A 43 -11.15 -2.01 -2.16
N ASP A 44 -10.48 -1.17 -2.95
CA ASP A 44 -9.60 -0.10 -2.48
C ASP A 44 -10.11 1.30 -2.80
N LYS A 45 -9.75 2.29 -1.97
CA LYS A 45 -9.96 3.70 -2.27
C LYS A 45 -8.89 4.60 -1.64
N GLN A 46 -8.53 5.66 -2.37
CA GLN A 46 -7.69 6.76 -1.91
C GLN A 46 -8.50 7.77 -1.07
N ALA A 47 -7.93 8.24 0.04
CA ALA A 47 -8.63 9.16 0.95
C ALA A 47 -8.65 10.61 0.47
N ASP A 48 -7.63 11.01 -0.29
CA ASP A 48 -7.49 12.37 -0.79
C ASP A 48 -6.82 12.37 -2.18
N LEU A 49 -7.58 12.78 -3.19
CA LEU A 49 -7.13 12.84 -4.59
C LEU A 49 -6.44 14.16 -4.94
N THR A 50 -6.52 15.19 -4.09
CA THR A 50 -5.97 16.52 -4.38
C THR A 50 -4.46 16.54 -4.28
N VAL A 51 -3.90 15.80 -3.30
CA VAL A 51 -2.45 15.77 -3.03
C VAL A 51 -1.88 14.36 -2.82
N HIS A 52 -2.70 13.38 -2.42
CA HIS A 52 -2.25 12.04 -2.00
C HIS A 52 -2.71 10.89 -2.89
N GLY A 53 -3.28 11.20 -4.06
CA GLY A 53 -3.86 10.21 -4.96
C GLY A 53 -3.70 10.56 -6.44
N GLY A 54 -4.63 10.03 -7.23
CA GLY A 54 -4.68 10.15 -8.68
C GLY A 54 -4.19 8.90 -9.40
N ALA A 55 -4.39 8.86 -10.72
CA ALA A 55 -4.03 7.73 -11.58
C ALA A 55 -2.51 7.42 -11.53
N GLU A 56 -1.68 8.47 -11.47
CA GLU A 56 -0.23 8.36 -11.32
C GLU A 56 0.22 7.76 -9.97
N LYS A 57 -0.70 7.64 -9.01
CA LYS A 57 -0.46 7.08 -7.67
C LYS A 57 -1.47 5.97 -7.34
N ALA A 58 -1.99 5.28 -8.36
CA ALA A 58 -3.08 4.31 -8.22
C ALA A 58 -2.72 3.04 -7.43
N VAL A 59 -1.42 2.73 -7.28
CA VAL A 59 -0.87 1.67 -6.42
C VAL A 59 0.51 2.10 -5.94
N TYR A 60 0.88 1.80 -4.69
CA TYR A 60 2.28 1.80 -4.26
C TYR A 60 2.79 0.37 -4.08
N ALA A 61 4.08 0.19 -4.33
CA ALA A 61 4.79 -1.03 -4.01
C ALA A 61 5.77 -0.77 -2.86
N TYR A 62 5.85 -1.71 -1.92
CA TYR A 62 6.76 -1.63 -0.78
C TYR A 62 7.57 -2.93 -0.64
N PRO A 63 8.92 -2.85 -0.59
CA PRO A 63 9.76 -4.02 -0.43
C PRO A 63 9.58 -4.69 0.95
N ILE A 64 9.48 -6.03 0.99
CA ILE A 64 9.28 -6.77 2.25
C ILE A 64 10.50 -6.71 3.16
N GLU A 65 11.70 -6.53 2.62
CA GLU A 65 12.96 -6.53 3.39
C GLU A 65 12.98 -5.40 4.41
N HIS A 66 12.34 -4.28 4.08
CA HIS A 66 12.24 -3.11 4.95
C HIS A 66 11.35 -3.36 6.17
N TYR A 67 10.49 -4.39 6.16
CA TYR A 67 9.62 -4.71 7.29
C TYR A 67 10.42 -5.04 8.55
N ALA A 68 11.50 -5.82 8.42
CA ALA A 68 12.32 -6.21 9.56
C ALA A 68 12.92 -4.98 10.27
N TYR A 69 13.43 -4.02 9.49
CA TYR A 69 13.96 -2.76 9.99
C TYR A 69 12.90 -1.97 10.78
N TRP A 70 11.72 -1.72 10.20
CA TRP A 70 10.68 -0.96 10.88
C TRP A 70 10.11 -1.69 12.10
N LYS A 71 10.12 -3.03 12.11
CA LYS A 71 9.75 -3.87 13.26
C LYS A 71 10.67 -3.63 14.44
N GLN A 72 11.96 -3.56 14.18
CA GLN A 72 12.93 -3.23 15.21
C GLN A 72 12.75 -1.80 15.75
N LYS A 73 12.32 -0.84 14.93
CA LYS A 73 12.17 0.58 15.31
C LYS A 73 10.85 0.92 16.01
N GLY A 74 9.91 -0.01 16.11
CA GLY A 74 8.62 0.22 16.79
C GLY A 74 7.64 1.12 16.03
N SER A 75 7.92 1.46 14.75
CA SER A 75 7.08 2.36 13.93
C SER A 75 5.85 1.67 13.30
N TRP A 76 5.23 0.72 14.00
CA TRP A 76 4.07 -0.03 13.52
C TRP A 76 2.77 0.62 13.96
N LEU A 77 1.88 0.88 13.01
CA LEU A 77 0.50 1.23 13.31
C LEU A 77 -0.25 -0.02 13.79
N TYR A 78 -0.76 0.02 15.03
CA TYR A 78 -1.69 -0.98 15.55
C TYR A 78 -2.93 -1.08 14.64
N GLY A 79 -3.20 -2.29 14.15
CA GLY A 79 -4.37 -2.58 13.30
C GLY A 79 -4.16 -2.46 11.78
N ALA A 80 -2.94 -2.16 11.31
CA ALA A 80 -2.58 -2.28 9.90
C ALA A 80 -1.76 -3.57 9.68
N ASN A 81 -2.28 -4.48 8.85
CA ASN A 81 -1.60 -5.76 8.53
C ASN A 81 -0.60 -5.63 7.37
N CYS A 82 -0.59 -4.48 6.70
CA CYS A 82 0.36 -4.10 5.66
C CYS A 82 1.04 -2.80 6.08
N ILE A 83 2.33 -2.64 5.74
CA ILE A 83 3.16 -1.57 6.30
C ILE A 83 2.48 -0.21 6.14
N SER A 84 2.48 0.49 7.26
CA SER A 84 1.81 1.75 7.49
C SER A 84 2.82 2.54 8.32
N ILE A 85 3.79 3.18 7.66
CA ILE A 85 4.83 3.96 8.33
C ILE A 85 4.23 5.32 8.62
N TYR A 86 4.21 5.70 9.89
CA TYR A 86 3.68 6.96 10.46
C TYR A 86 4.11 8.28 9.78
N LYS A 87 4.93 8.23 8.73
CA LYS A 87 5.48 9.39 8.02
C LYS A 87 5.31 9.35 6.49
N ILE A 88 4.74 8.28 5.95
CA ILE A 88 4.47 8.15 4.51
C ILE A 88 2.95 8.12 4.37
N SER A 89 2.44 9.11 3.61
CA SER A 89 1.12 9.26 2.96
C SER A 89 0.14 8.07 3.10
N PRO A 90 -1.19 8.26 3.12
CA PRO A 90 -2.18 7.16 3.14
C PRO A 90 -2.07 6.27 1.89
N VAL A 91 -1.12 5.33 1.87
CA VAL A 91 -0.68 4.65 0.64
C VAL A 91 -1.26 3.25 0.50
N GLN A 92 -1.70 2.95 -0.72
CA GLN A 92 -2.01 1.62 -1.26
C GLN A 92 -0.75 0.75 -1.27
N VAL A 93 -0.71 -0.44 -0.67
CA VAL A 93 0.55 -1.21 -0.63
C VAL A 93 0.43 -2.58 -1.29
N LEU A 94 1.23 -2.76 -2.32
CA LEU A 94 1.64 -4.02 -2.91
C LEU A 94 2.96 -4.47 -2.25
N LYS A 95 3.05 -5.67 -1.69
CA LYS A 95 4.31 -6.16 -1.10
C LYS A 95 5.11 -6.98 -2.10
N LEU A 96 6.39 -6.65 -2.28
CA LEU A 96 7.30 -7.35 -3.20
C LEU A 96 8.41 -8.10 -2.44
N MET A 97 8.89 -9.25 -2.98
CA MET A 97 9.96 -10.11 -2.43
C MET A 97 11.40 -9.54 -2.48
N PRO A 98 12.35 -10.17 -1.75
CA PRO A 98 13.76 -9.83 -1.80
C PRO A 98 14.41 -10.11 -3.13
N GLY A 99 15.37 -9.26 -3.45
CA GLY A 99 16.02 -9.12 -4.74
C GLY A 99 15.92 -7.65 -5.11
N VAL A 100 17.06 -7.02 -5.37
CA VAL A 100 17.15 -5.57 -5.60
C VAL A 100 16.04 -5.14 -6.56
N VAL A 101 14.99 -4.50 -6.04
CA VAL A 101 14.06 -3.78 -6.90
C VAL A 101 14.84 -2.56 -7.35
N ARG A 102 15.66 -2.73 -8.39
CA ARG A 102 16.14 -1.62 -9.20
C ARG A 102 14.92 -1.12 -9.96
N SER A 103 14.10 -0.34 -9.27
CA SER A 103 13.08 0.48 -9.92
C SER A 103 13.79 1.66 -10.55
N HIS A 104 13.61 1.82 -11.86
CA HIS A 104 13.94 3.05 -12.54
C HIS A 104 12.62 3.70 -12.95
N ILE A 105 12.58 5.03 -12.92
CA ILE A 105 11.42 5.79 -13.35
C ILE A 105 11.10 5.41 -14.81
N GLY A 106 9.82 5.19 -15.10
CA GLY A 106 9.35 4.82 -16.45
C GLY A 106 9.41 3.32 -16.79
N PHE A 107 9.87 2.45 -15.88
CA PHE A 107 9.79 1.00 -16.12
C PHE A 107 8.37 0.46 -15.96
N THR A 108 8.00 -0.45 -16.85
CA THR A 108 6.73 -1.18 -16.78
C THR A 108 6.96 -2.57 -16.20
N TYR A 109 6.18 -2.94 -15.19
CA TYR A 109 6.16 -4.28 -14.63
C TYR A 109 4.89 -5.02 -15.05
N ARG A 110 5.05 -6.22 -15.60
CA ARG A 110 3.94 -7.13 -15.82
C ARG A 110 3.80 -8.05 -14.62
N ILE A 111 2.72 -7.91 -13.87
CA ILE A 111 2.35 -8.85 -12.81
C ILE A 111 1.57 -10.00 -13.47
N PRO A 112 2.11 -11.23 -13.54
CA PRO A 112 1.46 -12.32 -14.24
C PRO A 112 0.16 -12.75 -13.53
N ARG A 113 -0.78 -13.30 -14.30
CA ARG A 113 -2.10 -13.73 -13.80
C ARG A 113 -2.06 -14.81 -12.70
N ARG A 114 -0.90 -15.35 -12.34
CA ARG A 114 -0.70 -16.40 -11.31
C ARG A 114 0.05 -15.91 -10.06
N ALA A 115 0.15 -14.60 -9.84
CA ALA A 115 1.11 -14.03 -8.89
C ALA A 115 0.65 -13.93 -7.41
N VAL A 116 -0.58 -14.33 -7.06
CA VAL A 116 -1.11 -14.36 -5.69
C VAL A 116 -2.01 -15.57 -5.52
#